data_AF-A0A7X0LRY1-F1
#
_entry.id   AF-A0A7X0LRY1-F1
#
_cell.length_a   1.000
_cell.length_b   1.000
_cell.length_c   1.000
_cell.angle_alpha   90.00
_cell.angle_beta   90.00
_cell.angle_gamma   90.00
#
_symmetry.space_group_name_H-M   'P 1'
#
loop_
_entity.id
_entity.type
_entity.pdbx_description
1 polymer ?
#
loop_
_entity_poly.entity_id
_entity_poly.type
_entity_poly.pdbx_seq_one_letter_code
_entity_poly.pdbx_strand_id
1 'polypeptide(L)'
;MHTNRRLCAAASVAALLLTASAAAATSAAATGTRHATAPAPGPGLAPACKEKDLTLKVTAAPTPDVLALRFTNNGTRACTVDRIPTVSFGKLDGAARPVPQVGSAPYTVGAKASAYATVRTVLAPPSPADVRVVRDIVVAADPAHRGRRITAAALGLPAGVRVYDPVTSLWQPTAR
;
A
#
# COMPACT_ATOMS: atom_id res chain seq x y z
N MET A 1 -17.58 50.63 37.59
CA MET A 1 -18.13 49.95 38.77
C MET A 1 -17.88 48.45 38.65
N HIS A 2 -17.19 47.87 39.65
CA HIS A 2 -17.11 46.47 40.08
C HIS A 2 -16.66 45.41 39.03
N THR A 3 -15.38 45.01 38.93
CA THR A 3 -14.53 44.15 39.81
C THR A 3 -15.18 42.77 40.09
N ASN A 4 -14.60 41.61 39.75
CA ASN A 4 -13.56 40.86 40.51
C ASN A 4 -13.41 39.47 39.84
N ARG A 5 -12.23 38.93 39.50
CA ARG A 5 -11.07 38.43 40.28
C ARG A 5 -10.97 36.89 40.21
N ARG A 6 -9.75 36.50 39.82
CA ARG A 6 -9.07 35.19 39.91
C ARG A 6 -9.22 34.52 41.29
N LEU A 7 -9.03 33.20 41.37
CA LEU A 7 -7.92 32.52 42.10
C LEU A 7 -8.16 31.02 42.39
N CYS A 8 -7.03 30.28 42.36
CA CYS A 8 -6.61 29.16 43.22
C CYS A 8 -7.36 27.80 43.15
N ALA A 9 -6.74 26.63 43.38
CA ALA A 9 -5.41 26.30 43.92
C ALA A 9 -4.91 24.94 43.40
N ALA A 10 -3.59 24.77 43.43
CA ALA A 10 -2.88 23.50 43.40
C ALA A 10 -2.95 22.79 44.77
N ALA A 11 -2.81 21.46 44.79
CA ALA A 11 -2.19 20.75 45.90
C ALA A 11 -1.71 19.35 45.48
N SER A 12 -0.51 19.04 45.95
CA SER A 12 0.33 17.89 45.62
C SER A 12 0.13 16.70 46.58
N VAL A 13 0.97 15.67 46.36
CA VAL A 13 1.55 14.72 47.34
C VAL A 13 0.95 13.30 47.33
N ALA A 14 1.77 12.34 46.88
CA ALA A 14 2.13 11.16 47.66
C ALA A 14 3.33 10.45 47.01
N ALA A 15 4.51 10.62 47.62
CA ALA A 15 5.67 9.77 47.37
C ALA A 15 5.56 8.53 48.27
N LEU A 16 5.72 7.32 47.72
CA LEU A 16 6.05 6.13 48.49
C LEU A 16 7.35 5.54 47.96
N LEU A 17 8.34 5.51 48.85
CA LEU A 17 9.61 4.81 48.75
C LEU A 17 9.38 3.31 48.95
N LEU A 18 9.84 2.47 48.02
CA LEU A 18 10.07 1.05 48.29
C LEU A 18 11.46 0.61 47.78
N THR A 19 12.36 0.48 48.76
CA THR A 19 13.37 -0.57 48.97
C THR A 19 13.95 -1.32 47.77
N ALA A 20 15.28 -1.20 47.65
CA ALA A 20 16.17 -2.04 46.85
C ALA A 20 16.32 -3.47 47.44
N SER A 21 16.40 -4.47 46.56
CA SER A 21 17.04 -5.77 46.79
C SER A 21 17.61 -6.30 45.47
N ALA A 22 18.92 -6.53 45.44
CA ALA A 22 19.64 -7.17 44.35
C ALA A 22 19.42 -8.69 44.37
N ALA A 23 19.24 -9.30 43.20
CA ALA A 23 19.50 -10.73 42.98
C ALA A 23 19.96 -10.95 41.54
N ALA A 24 21.19 -11.42 41.38
CA ALA A 24 21.70 -11.93 40.13
C ALA A 24 21.11 -13.31 39.85
N ALA A 25 20.62 -13.52 38.63
CA ALA A 25 20.39 -14.85 38.07
C ALA A 25 20.66 -14.80 36.56
N THR A 26 21.89 -15.16 36.19
CA THR A 26 22.24 -15.61 34.85
C THR A 26 21.46 -16.88 34.54
N SER A 27 20.62 -16.84 33.51
CA SER A 27 20.05 -18.02 32.86
C SER A 27 20.19 -17.84 31.37
N ALA A 28 21.25 -18.43 30.82
CA ALA A 28 21.38 -18.66 29.39
C ALA A 28 20.31 -19.67 28.97
N ALA A 29 19.24 -19.20 28.34
CA ALA A 29 18.28 -20.03 27.64
C ALA A 29 18.52 -19.88 26.14
N ALA A 30 18.86 -20.99 25.51
CA ALA A 30 19.21 -21.10 24.10
C ALA A 30 18.18 -20.40 23.19
N THR A 31 18.63 -19.38 22.46
CA THR A 31 17.97 -18.89 21.25
C THR A 31 18.07 -19.98 20.18
N GLY A 32 17.19 -20.97 20.28
CA GLY A 32 16.82 -21.80 19.15
C GLY A 32 16.08 -20.90 18.17
N THR A 33 16.82 -20.37 17.19
CA THR A 33 16.25 -19.75 15.99
C THR A 33 15.46 -20.81 15.24
N ARG A 34 14.20 -21.03 15.63
CA ARG A 34 13.21 -21.65 14.75
C ARG A 34 13.02 -20.67 13.60
N HIS A 35 13.82 -20.85 12.56
CA HIS A 35 13.43 -20.41 11.23
C HIS A 35 12.07 -21.04 10.99
N ALA A 36 11.03 -20.21 11.04
CA ALA A 36 9.73 -20.59 10.51
C ALA A 36 9.95 -20.79 9.01
N THR A 37 10.25 -22.02 8.62
CA THR A 37 10.21 -22.43 7.22
C THR A 37 8.79 -22.16 6.76
N ALA A 38 8.63 -21.22 5.83
CA ALA A 38 7.34 -20.96 5.21
C ALA A 38 6.75 -22.30 4.73
N PRO A 39 5.44 -22.55 4.92
CA PRO A 39 4.81 -23.76 4.42
C PRO A 39 5.14 -23.93 2.94
N ALA A 40 5.62 -25.12 2.56
CA ALA A 40 5.76 -25.46 1.16
C ALA A 40 4.40 -25.22 0.46
N PRO A 41 4.37 -24.59 -0.73
CA PRO A 41 3.13 -24.42 -1.47
C PRO A 41 2.46 -25.78 -1.63
N GLY A 42 1.24 -25.93 -1.13
CA GLY A 42 0.45 -27.13 -1.36
C GLY A 42 0.30 -27.36 -2.87
N PRO A 43 0.21 -28.63 -3.32
CA PRO A 43 -0.02 -28.92 -4.73
C PRO A 43 -1.32 -28.25 -5.18
N GLY A 44 -1.24 -27.32 -6.14
CA GLY A 44 -2.42 -26.71 -6.78
C GLY A 44 -2.40 -25.20 -7.00
N LEU A 45 -1.51 -24.43 -6.36
CA LEU A 45 -1.41 -22.99 -6.64
C LEU A 45 -0.51 -22.72 -7.86
N ALA A 46 -1.05 -21.96 -8.82
CA ALA A 46 -0.26 -21.47 -9.94
C ALA A 46 0.93 -20.62 -9.42
N PRO A 47 2.13 -20.76 -10.01
CA PRO A 47 3.32 -20.07 -9.55
C PRO A 47 3.17 -18.55 -9.66
N ALA A 48 3.94 -17.78 -8.89
CA ALA A 48 3.98 -16.34 -9.03
C ALA A 48 4.43 -15.93 -10.44
N CYS A 49 3.77 -14.91 -11.00
CA CYS A 49 4.16 -14.33 -12.26
C CYS A 49 5.55 -13.68 -12.13
N LYS A 50 6.45 -13.97 -13.08
CA LYS A 50 7.69 -13.22 -13.18
C LYS A 50 7.37 -11.84 -13.70
N GLU A 51 7.95 -10.80 -13.10
CA GLU A 51 7.71 -9.41 -13.52
C GLU A 51 7.98 -9.20 -15.02
N LYS A 52 9.05 -9.81 -15.55
CA LYS A 52 9.40 -9.74 -16.98
C LYS A 52 8.36 -10.36 -17.93
N ASP A 53 7.51 -11.25 -17.43
CA ASP A 53 6.46 -11.89 -18.21
C ASP A 53 5.16 -11.07 -18.19
N LEU A 54 5.11 -9.99 -17.39
CA LEU A 54 3.98 -9.08 -17.32
C LEU A 54 4.19 -7.83 -18.16
N THR A 55 3.16 -7.39 -18.86
CA THR A 55 3.10 -6.03 -19.40
C THR A 55 2.08 -5.22 -18.64
N LEU A 56 2.55 -4.16 -17.97
CA LEU A 56 1.70 -3.21 -17.27
C LEU A 56 1.48 -1.95 -18.12
N LYS A 57 0.23 -1.53 -18.21
CA LYS A 57 -0.23 -0.30 -18.85
C LYS A 57 -1.02 0.54 -17.85
N VAL A 58 -0.80 1.84 -17.90
CA VAL A 58 -1.50 2.82 -17.09
C VAL A 58 -1.91 3.98 -17.99
N THR A 59 -3.15 4.41 -17.88
CA THR A 59 -3.70 5.54 -18.63
C THR A 59 -4.54 6.41 -17.72
N ALA A 60 -4.61 7.71 -18.00
CA ALA A 60 -5.65 8.55 -17.43
C ALA A 60 -7.03 8.07 -17.93
N ALA A 61 -8.01 7.98 -17.03
CA ALA A 61 -9.39 7.73 -17.39
C ALA A 61 -10.09 9.06 -17.74
N PRO A 62 -11.25 9.02 -18.42
CA PRO A 62 -12.06 10.23 -18.66
C PRO A 62 -12.54 10.89 -17.36
N THR A 63 -12.70 10.11 -16.30
CA THR A 63 -13.05 10.63 -14.97
C THR A 63 -11.83 11.33 -14.33
N PRO A 64 -11.99 12.57 -13.83
CA PRO A 64 -10.91 13.29 -13.15
C PRO A 64 -10.30 12.47 -12.00
N ASP A 65 -8.98 12.60 -11.85
CA ASP A 65 -8.20 11.93 -10.79
C ASP A 65 -8.39 10.41 -10.75
N VAL A 66 -8.73 9.79 -11.88
CA VAL A 66 -8.81 8.33 -12.02
C VAL A 66 -7.79 7.85 -13.05
N LEU A 67 -7.01 6.85 -12.66
CA LEU A 67 -6.12 6.10 -13.54
C LEU A 67 -6.70 4.71 -13.78
N ALA A 68 -6.66 4.27 -15.04
CA ALA A 68 -6.96 2.89 -15.41
C ALA A 68 -5.66 2.09 -15.48
N LEU A 69 -5.64 0.96 -14.79
CA LEU A 69 -4.54 0.01 -14.78
C LEU A 69 -4.94 -1.23 -15.58
N ARG A 70 -3.99 -1.77 -16.34
CA ARG A 70 -4.12 -3.08 -16.96
C ARG A 70 -2.79 -3.80 -16.92
N PHE A 71 -2.79 -5.05 -16.50
CA PHE A 71 -1.66 -5.93 -16.76
C PHE A 71 -2.05 -7.09 -17.69
N THR A 72 -1.09 -7.59 -18.44
CA THR A 72 -1.21 -8.79 -19.29
C THR A 72 -0.15 -9.79 -18.91
N ASN A 73 -0.53 -11.04 -18.70
CA ASN A 73 0.41 -12.16 -18.59
C ASN A 73 0.86 -12.59 -19.99
N ASN A 74 2.06 -12.23 -20.41
CA ASN A 74 2.62 -12.64 -21.70
C ASN A 74 3.26 -14.03 -21.68
N GLY A 75 3.27 -14.71 -20.53
CA GLY A 75 3.74 -16.08 -20.39
C GLY A 75 2.86 -17.08 -21.14
N THR A 76 3.31 -18.34 -21.13
CA THR A 76 2.62 -19.48 -21.75
C THR A 76 1.76 -20.28 -20.78
N ARG A 77 1.76 -19.92 -19.49
CA ARG A 77 1.04 -20.61 -18.42
C ARG A 77 0.30 -19.62 -17.55
N ALA A 78 -0.71 -20.10 -16.83
CA ALA A 78 -1.31 -19.33 -15.74
C ALA A 78 -0.28 -19.09 -14.64
N CYS A 79 -0.38 -17.94 -13.99
CA CYS A 79 0.44 -17.56 -12.84
C CYS A 79 -0.37 -16.67 -11.90
N THR A 80 0.19 -16.34 -10.74
CA THR A 80 -0.46 -15.50 -9.72
C THR A 80 0.29 -14.19 -9.52
N VAL A 81 -0.46 -13.13 -9.26
CA VAL A 81 0.03 -11.87 -8.68
C VAL A 81 -0.74 -11.60 -7.39
N ASP A 82 -0.39 -10.59 -6.60
CA ASP A 82 -1.26 -10.12 -5.54
C ASP A 82 -2.59 -9.56 -6.10
N ARG A 83 -3.70 -9.83 -5.42
CA ARG A 83 -5.03 -9.31 -5.78
C ARG A 83 -5.15 -7.79 -5.66
N ILE A 84 -4.21 -7.14 -4.96
CA ILE A 84 -4.13 -5.70 -4.74
C ILE A 84 -3.02 -5.13 -5.65
N PRO A 85 -3.35 -4.23 -6.60
CA PRO A 85 -2.34 -3.46 -7.31
C PRO A 85 -1.50 -2.63 -6.34
N THR A 86 -0.19 -2.61 -6.52
CA THR A 86 0.68 -1.68 -5.77
C THR A 86 0.86 -0.40 -6.59
N VAL A 87 0.44 0.75 -6.04
CA VAL A 87 0.61 2.06 -6.69
C VAL A 87 1.16 3.07 -5.71
N SER A 88 2.35 3.61 -5.98
CA SER A 88 2.98 4.65 -5.18
C SER A 88 3.23 5.92 -5.99
N PHE A 89 3.37 7.05 -5.29
CA PHE A 89 3.30 8.38 -5.88
C PHE A 89 4.56 9.19 -5.57
N GLY A 90 5.54 9.18 -6.47
CA GLY A 90 6.80 9.89 -6.29
C GLY A 90 7.50 9.55 -4.97
N LYS A 91 7.68 10.56 -4.12
CA LYS A 91 8.26 10.44 -2.76
C LYS A 91 7.22 10.53 -1.64
N LEU A 92 5.93 10.48 -1.99
CA LEU A 92 4.87 10.44 -0.99
C LEU A 92 4.94 9.11 -0.25
N ASP A 93 4.52 9.14 1.00
CA ASP A 93 4.44 7.97 1.85
C ASP A 93 3.29 7.06 1.45
N GLY A 94 3.52 5.77 1.60
CA GLY A 94 2.52 4.74 1.34
C GLY A 94 2.17 4.51 -0.13
N ALA A 95 1.41 3.44 -0.34
CA ALA A 95 0.78 3.11 -1.60
C ALA A 95 -0.72 3.40 -1.54
N ALA A 96 -1.39 3.43 -2.69
CA ALA A 96 -2.84 3.50 -2.76
C ALA A 96 -3.47 2.37 -1.94
N ARG A 97 -4.45 2.71 -1.10
CA ARG A 97 -5.15 1.75 -0.24
C ARG A 97 -6.17 0.96 -1.05
N PRO A 98 -6.31 -0.36 -0.85
CA PRO A 98 -7.36 -1.12 -1.52
C PRO A 98 -8.75 -0.74 -1.01
N VAL A 99 -9.71 -0.69 -1.92
CA VAL A 99 -11.14 -0.60 -1.65
C VAL A 99 -11.85 -1.74 -2.39
N PRO A 100 -12.52 -2.67 -1.68
CA PRO A 100 -12.64 -2.77 -0.23
C PRO A 100 -11.30 -3.01 0.48
N GLN A 101 -11.21 -2.66 1.76
CA GLN A 101 -10.02 -2.96 2.56
C GLN A 101 -9.92 -4.48 2.77
N VAL A 102 -8.92 -5.08 2.15
CA VAL A 102 -8.62 -6.52 2.21
C VAL A 102 -7.12 -6.71 2.31
N GLY A 103 -6.68 -7.84 2.86
CA GLY A 103 -5.24 -8.21 2.87
C GLY A 103 -4.76 -8.76 1.52
N SER A 104 -3.46 -8.99 1.41
CA SER A 104 -2.87 -9.72 0.28
C SER A 104 -3.50 -11.10 0.08
N ALA A 105 -3.65 -11.50 -1.17
CA ALA A 105 -4.03 -12.86 -1.57
C ALA A 105 -3.69 -13.08 -3.06
N PRO A 106 -3.50 -14.31 -3.53
CA PRO A 106 -3.21 -14.56 -4.93
C PRO A 106 -4.41 -14.24 -5.83
N TYR A 107 -4.14 -13.60 -6.97
CA TYR A 107 -5.02 -13.43 -8.11
C TYR A 107 -4.45 -14.21 -9.29
N THR A 108 -5.15 -15.28 -9.68
CA THR A 108 -4.73 -16.13 -10.80
C THR A 108 -5.10 -15.48 -12.13
N VAL A 109 -4.12 -15.35 -13.01
CA VAL A 109 -4.28 -14.86 -14.38
C VAL A 109 -3.88 -15.96 -15.36
N GLY A 110 -4.74 -16.24 -16.35
CA GLY A 110 -4.43 -17.20 -17.41
C GLY A 110 -3.27 -16.75 -18.30
N ALA A 111 -2.70 -17.69 -19.06
CA ALA A 111 -1.74 -17.36 -20.12
C ALA A 111 -2.39 -16.38 -21.12
N LYS A 112 -1.65 -15.33 -21.52
CA LYS A 112 -2.13 -14.28 -22.44
C LYS A 112 -3.35 -13.48 -21.94
N ALA A 113 -3.85 -13.76 -20.74
CA ALA A 113 -4.99 -13.06 -20.16
C ALA A 113 -4.57 -11.73 -19.55
N SER A 114 -5.57 -10.86 -19.34
CA SER A 114 -5.37 -9.55 -18.72
C SER A 114 -6.37 -9.30 -17.62
N ALA A 115 -5.97 -8.46 -16.68
CA ALA A 115 -6.82 -7.94 -15.63
C ALA A 115 -6.72 -6.41 -15.59
N TYR A 116 -7.76 -5.78 -15.05
CA TYR A 116 -7.83 -4.34 -14.92
C TYR A 116 -8.12 -3.93 -13.47
N ALA A 117 -7.71 -2.72 -13.13
CA ALA A 117 -8.04 -2.07 -11.88
C ALA A 117 -8.12 -0.56 -12.12
N THR A 118 -8.67 0.16 -11.17
CA THR A 118 -8.71 1.63 -11.19
C THR A 118 -8.08 2.19 -9.94
N VAL A 119 -7.41 3.32 -10.07
CA VAL A 119 -6.91 4.11 -8.94
C VAL A 119 -7.59 5.46 -8.96
N ARG A 120 -8.26 5.82 -7.88
CA ARG A 120 -8.68 7.20 -7.63
C ARG A 120 -7.58 7.87 -6.83
N THR A 121 -6.93 8.87 -7.41
CA THR A 121 -5.75 9.50 -6.82
C THR A 121 -6.12 10.61 -5.83
N VAL A 122 -7.32 11.18 -5.93
CA VAL A 122 -7.86 12.18 -5.01
C VAL A 122 -9.20 11.68 -4.45
N LEU A 123 -9.26 11.44 -3.14
CA LEU A 123 -10.47 11.03 -2.44
C LEU A 123 -10.88 12.06 -1.37
N ALA A 124 -11.93 12.85 -1.67
CA ALA A 124 -12.57 13.79 -0.73
C ALA A 124 -11.59 14.65 0.10
N PRO A 125 -10.71 15.45 -0.54
CA PRO A 125 -9.80 16.32 0.18
C PRO A 125 -10.56 17.37 0.99
N PRO A 126 -10.16 17.66 2.24
CA PRO A 126 -10.79 18.67 3.08
C PRO A 126 -10.57 20.08 2.52
N SER A 127 -9.44 20.30 1.83
CA SER A 127 -9.19 21.52 1.06
C SER A 127 -8.34 21.24 -0.20
N PRO A 128 -8.37 22.14 -1.20
CA PRO A 128 -7.45 22.04 -2.34
C PRO A 128 -5.97 22.11 -1.97
N ALA A 129 -5.62 22.74 -0.84
CA ALA A 129 -4.24 22.90 -0.39
C ALA A 129 -3.61 21.58 0.10
N ASP A 130 -4.43 20.59 0.48
CA ASP A 130 -3.96 19.29 0.94
C ASP A 130 -3.59 18.35 -0.22
N VAL A 131 -3.97 18.72 -1.45
CA VAL A 131 -3.69 17.92 -2.64
C VAL A 131 -2.24 18.12 -3.06
N ARG A 132 -1.47 17.03 -3.05
CA ARG A 132 -0.10 17.00 -3.53
C ARG A 132 -0.07 16.77 -5.04
N VAL A 133 1.00 17.22 -5.68
CA VAL A 133 1.22 16.98 -7.12
C VAL A 133 2.56 16.28 -7.31
N VAL A 134 2.55 15.13 -7.96
CA VAL A 134 3.75 14.33 -8.24
C VAL A 134 4.02 14.25 -9.73
N ARG A 135 5.30 14.08 -10.10
CA ARG A 135 5.74 14.01 -11.51
C ARG A 135 5.70 12.61 -12.08
N ASP A 136 5.62 11.60 -11.24
CA ASP A 136 5.58 10.21 -11.63
C ASP A 136 4.90 9.34 -10.58
N ILE A 137 4.49 8.16 -11.03
CA ILE A 137 3.96 7.08 -10.20
C ILE A 137 4.76 5.81 -10.48
N VAL A 138 4.75 4.89 -9.52
CA VAL A 138 5.23 3.52 -9.73
C VAL A 138 4.06 2.57 -9.54
N VAL A 139 3.85 1.67 -10.49
CA VAL A 139 2.76 0.70 -10.47
C VAL A 139 3.34 -0.70 -10.62
N ALA A 140 2.86 -1.64 -9.81
CA ALA A 140 3.20 -3.06 -9.91
C ALA A 140 1.94 -3.92 -9.78
N ALA A 141 1.97 -5.10 -10.41
CA ALA A 141 0.91 -6.09 -10.27
C ALA A 141 1.00 -6.87 -8.95
N ASP A 142 2.21 -6.94 -8.39
CA ASP A 142 2.54 -7.67 -7.17
C ASP A 142 3.55 -6.84 -6.33
N PRO A 143 3.43 -6.76 -4.99
CA PRO A 143 4.37 -6.01 -4.16
C PRO A 143 5.80 -6.57 -4.17
N ALA A 144 6.02 -7.82 -4.60
CA ALA A 144 7.36 -8.38 -4.79
C ALA A 144 8.04 -7.90 -6.08
N HIS A 145 7.30 -7.23 -6.98
CA HIS A 145 7.84 -6.67 -8.22
C HIS A 145 8.40 -5.27 -7.98
N ARG A 146 9.40 -4.87 -8.77
CA ARG A 146 9.94 -3.50 -8.71
C ARG A 146 8.91 -2.47 -9.20
N GLY A 147 8.05 -2.89 -10.12
CA GLY A 147 7.05 -2.05 -10.74
C GLY A 147 7.61 -1.20 -11.88
N ARG A 148 6.68 -0.57 -12.59
CA ARG A 148 6.96 0.33 -13.70
C ARG A 148 6.76 1.76 -13.25
N ARG A 149 7.76 2.61 -13.47
CA ARG A 149 7.62 4.06 -13.33
C ARG A 149 6.92 4.65 -14.56
N ILE A 150 5.93 5.50 -14.34
CA ILE A 150 5.23 6.24 -15.41
C ILE A 150 5.22 7.72 -15.03
N THR A 151 5.68 8.58 -15.94
CA THR A 151 5.65 10.02 -15.72
C THR A 151 4.24 10.58 -15.95
N ALA A 152 3.90 11.66 -15.26
CA ALA A 152 2.64 12.34 -15.45
C ALA A 152 2.46 12.83 -16.90
N ALA A 153 3.55 13.28 -17.54
CA ALA A 153 3.54 13.65 -18.96
C ALA A 153 3.14 12.47 -19.88
N ALA A 154 3.66 11.26 -19.61
CA ALA A 154 3.27 10.06 -20.36
C ALA A 154 1.81 9.64 -20.14
N LEU A 155 1.17 10.12 -19.06
CA LEU A 155 -0.25 9.96 -18.79
C LEU A 155 -1.12 11.07 -19.41
N GLY A 156 -0.53 12.05 -20.10
CA GLY A 156 -1.25 13.24 -20.59
C GLY A 156 -1.57 14.26 -19.50
N LEU A 157 -0.87 14.19 -18.36
CA LEU A 157 -1.04 15.06 -17.20
C LEU A 157 0.21 15.94 -16.99
N PRO A 158 0.48 16.93 -17.87
CA PRO A 158 1.72 17.72 -17.82
C PRO A 158 1.88 18.54 -16.54
N ALA A 159 0.77 18.92 -15.90
CA ALA A 159 0.77 19.58 -14.61
C ALA A 159 1.20 18.66 -13.45
N GLY A 160 1.16 17.34 -13.64
CA GLY A 160 1.43 16.32 -12.62
C GLY A 160 0.19 15.50 -12.26
N VAL A 161 0.40 14.42 -11.50
CA VAL A 161 -0.67 13.62 -10.91
C VAL A 161 -1.03 14.22 -9.57
N ARG A 162 -2.31 14.58 -9.39
CA ARG A 162 -2.85 15.06 -8.13
C ARG A 162 -3.09 13.89 -7.18
N VAL A 163 -2.74 14.03 -5.90
CA VAL A 163 -2.78 12.96 -4.92
C VAL A 163 -3.32 13.46 -3.58
N TYR A 164 -4.34 12.80 -3.05
CA TYR A 164 -4.84 12.91 -1.68
C TYR A 164 -5.60 11.63 -1.32
N ASP A 165 -5.16 10.91 -0.28
CA ASP A 165 -5.72 9.62 0.15
C ASP A 165 -6.05 8.67 -1.00
N PRO A 166 -5.07 8.31 -1.85
CA PRO A 166 -5.32 7.52 -3.04
C PRO A 166 -5.84 6.12 -2.70
N VAL A 167 -6.80 5.65 -3.48
CA VAL A 167 -7.40 4.32 -3.35
C VAL A 167 -7.38 3.55 -4.66
N THR A 168 -7.19 2.23 -4.57
CA THR A 168 -7.21 1.31 -5.71
C THR A 168 -8.34 0.30 -5.57
N SER A 169 -8.96 -0.08 -6.68
CA SER A 169 -9.77 -1.30 -6.73
C SER A 169 -8.87 -2.54 -6.67
N LEU A 170 -9.48 -3.70 -6.44
CA LEU A 170 -8.84 -4.99 -6.71
C LEU A 170 -8.75 -5.26 -8.22
N TRP A 171 -7.88 -6.19 -8.61
CA TRP A 171 -7.85 -6.71 -9.98
C TRP A 171 -9.17 -7.37 -10.36
N GLN A 172 -9.68 -7.02 -11.53
CA GLN A 172 -10.88 -7.56 -12.14
C GLN A 172 -10.54 -8.28 -13.44
N PRO A 173 -11.20 -9.41 -13.75
CA PRO A 173 -10.99 -10.11 -15.00
C PRO A 173 -11.49 -9.28 -16.18
N THR A 174 -10.75 -9.25 -17.28
CA THR A 174 -11.29 -8.72 -18.55
C THR A 174 -12.41 -9.65 -19.01
N ALA A 175 -13.58 -9.09 -19.40
CA ALA A 175 -14.62 -9.88 -20.05
C ALA A 175 -14.02 -10.58 -21.28
N ARG A 176 -14.33 -11.87 -21.43
CA ARG A 176 -13.94 -12.66 -22.62
C ARG A 176 -14.91 -12.42 -23.75
#